data_AF-A0A8W8J4F3-F1
#
_entry.id   AF-A0A8W8J4F3-F1
#
_cell.length_a   1.000
_cell.length_b   1.000
_cell.length_c   1.000
_cell.angle_alpha   90.00
_cell.angle_beta   90.00
_cell.angle_gamma   90.00
#
_symmetry.space_group_name_H-M   'P 1'
#
loop_
_entity.id
_entity.type
_entity.pdbx_description
1 polymer ?
#
loop_
_entity_poly.entity_id
_entity_poly.type
_entity_poly.pdbx_seq_one_letter_code
_entity_poly.pdbx_strand_id
1 'polypeptide(L)'
;MQRSCRKSCQYRRGKWGRCNSSTGLIQRQDRLKPNSAKFCAQYRTLTKKCKRSRKRNSCKYKVGEWGPCVPTTQSRTKVMTLVRGNAIRCKPTKEIRRKCVRLDGTDRCFFGQWKDWEGCLNGVQKKHREVLQGGQECQKRAVRTRGC
;
A
#
# COMPACT_ATOMS: atom_id res chain seq x y z
N MET A 1 -10.64 -28.60 41.05
CA MET A 1 -9.48 -27.83 40.58
C MET A 1 -9.94 -26.44 40.11
N GLN A 2 -9.80 -25.40 40.94
CA GLN A 2 -10.14 -24.03 40.55
C GLN A 2 -9.04 -23.48 39.63
N ARG A 3 -9.39 -23.17 38.37
CA ARG A 3 -8.49 -22.46 37.45
C ARG A 3 -8.36 -21.02 37.96
N SER A 4 -7.25 -20.70 38.60
CA SER A 4 -6.95 -19.31 38.95
C SER A 4 -6.74 -18.51 37.66
N CYS A 5 -7.74 -17.70 37.30
CA CYS A 5 -7.58 -16.74 36.21
C CYS A 5 -6.49 -15.73 36.62
N ARG A 6 -5.28 -15.86 36.04
CA ARG A 6 -4.23 -14.86 36.17
C ARG A 6 -4.77 -13.52 35.66
N LYS A 7 -4.96 -12.55 36.54
CA LYS A 7 -5.37 -11.19 36.17
C LYS A 7 -4.30 -10.60 35.25
N SER A 8 -4.68 -10.20 34.04
CA SER A 8 -3.76 -9.61 33.06
C SER A 8 -3.53 -8.12 33.32
N CYS A 9 -2.40 -7.58 32.86
CA CYS A 9 -2.11 -6.15 32.96
C CYS A 9 -2.94 -5.37 31.93
N GLN A 10 -3.95 -4.65 32.39
CA GLN A 10 -4.80 -3.83 31.52
C GLN A 10 -4.45 -2.35 31.65
N TYR A 11 -4.31 -1.65 30.53
CA TYR A 11 -3.92 -0.23 30.53
C TYR A 11 -4.95 0.65 29.82
N ARG A 12 -5.18 1.86 30.36
CA ARG A 12 -5.88 2.96 29.68
C ARG A 12 -4.94 3.59 28.67
N ARG A 13 -5.39 3.71 27.42
CA ARG A 13 -4.58 4.23 26.31
C ARG A 13 -4.44 5.75 26.43
N GLY A 14 -3.20 6.26 26.39
CA GLY A 14 -2.96 7.71 26.33
C GLY A 14 -3.20 8.32 24.95
N LYS A 15 -2.82 9.58 24.76
CA LYS A 15 -2.72 10.23 23.44
C LYS A 15 -1.32 10.00 22.87
N TRP A 16 -1.21 9.76 21.57
CA TRP A 16 0.10 9.76 20.91
C TRP A 16 0.70 11.18 20.98
N GLY A 17 1.98 11.27 21.34
CA GLY A 17 2.74 12.51 21.34
C GLY A 17 2.97 13.05 19.92
N ARG A 18 3.78 14.11 19.79
CA ARG A 18 4.20 14.59 18.47
C ARG A 18 5.25 13.65 17.86
N CYS A 19 5.36 13.65 16.54
CA CYS A 19 6.44 12.94 15.85
C CYS A 19 7.78 13.61 16.17
N ASN A 20 8.74 12.85 16.68
CA ASN A 20 10.10 13.34 16.86
C ASN A 20 10.82 13.33 15.50
N SER A 21 11.25 14.50 15.03
CA SER A 21 11.86 14.68 13.71
C SER A 21 13.21 13.99 13.56
N SER A 22 13.99 13.88 14.64
CA SER A 22 15.33 13.30 14.62
C SER A 22 15.30 11.77 14.62
N THR A 23 14.36 11.17 15.37
CA THR A 23 14.24 9.70 15.46
C THR A 23 13.21 9.11 14.50
N GLY A 24 12.28 9.92 14.00
CA GLY A 24 11.15 9.45 13.18
C GLY A 24 10.16 8.57 13.94
N LEU A 25 10.15 8.66 15.27
CA LEU A 25 9.31 7.88 16.16
C LEU A 25 8.28 8.75 16.87
N ILE A 26 7.15 8.14 17.22
CA ILE A 26 6.08 8.71 18.03
C ILE A 26 5.88 7.82 19.25
N GLN A 27 5.73 8.42 20.41
CA GLN A 27 5.58 7.71 21.68
C GLN A 27 4.20 7.98 22.29
N ARG A 28 3.71 7.02 23.06
CA ARG A 28 2.50 7.14 23.87
C ARG A 28 2.72 6.43 25.19
N GLN A 29 2.29 7.07 26.27
CA GLN A 29 2.25 6.48 27.60
C GLN A 29 0.83 5.97 27.90
N ASP A 30 0.72 4.71 28.31
CA ASP A 30 -0.52 4.12 28.80
C ASP A 30 -0.44 3.95 30.33
N ARG A 31 -1.56 4.15 31.04
CA ARG A 31 -1.65 4.06 32.52
C ARG A 31 -2.37 2.79 32.95
N LEU A 32 -1.89 2.10 33.98
CA LEU A 32 -2.51 0.87 34.50
C LEU A 32 -3.96 1.11 34.97
N LYS A 33 -4.85 0.15 34.69
CA LYS A 33 -6.23 0.16 35.21
C LYS A 33 -6.27 -0.41 36.64
N PRO A 34 -7.18 0.08 37.51
CA PRO A 34 -7.30 -0.38 38.90
C PRO A 34 -7.47 -1.90 39.08
N ASN A 35 -8.20 -2.58 38.18
CA ASN A 35 -8.47 -4.02 38.28
C ASN A 35 -7.35 -4.94 37.76
N SER A 36 -6.15 -4.40 37.51
CA SER A 36 -4.99 -5.17 37.03
C SER A 36 -4.25 -5.86 38.17
N ALA A 37 -3.39 -6.83 37.84
CA ALA A 37 -2.56 -7.48 38.84
C ALA A 37 -1.53 -6.51 39.46
N LYS A 38 -1.18 -6.74 40.73
CA LYS A 38 -0.28 -5.87 41.51
C LYS A 38 1.17 -5.84 41.00
N PHE A 39 1.60 -6.85 40.25
CA PHE A 39 2.95 -6.91 39.65
C PHE A 39 3.07 -6.08 38.36
N CYS A 40 1.98 -5.50 37.86
CA CYS A 40 2.00 -4.72 36.63
C CYS A 40 2.62 -3.35 36.85
N ALA A 41 3.48 -2.91 35.92
CA ALA A 41 4.01 -1.55 35.93
C ALA A 41 2.87 -0.52 35.88
N GLN A 42 2.99 0.55 36.66
CA GLN A 42 1.98 1.62 36.73
C GLN A 42 1.79 2.32 35.36
N TYR A 43 2.87 2.39 34.58
CA TYR A 43 2.91 2.98 33.24
C TYR A 43 3.63 2.05 32.27
N ARG A 44 3.24 2.13 30.99
CA ARG A 44 4.01 1.56 29.89
C ARG A 44 4.15 2.55 28.76
N THR A 45 5.31 2.56 28.12
CA THR A 45 5.59 3.41 26.95
C THR A 45 5.58 2.56 25.70
N LEU A 46 4.78 2.97 24.71
CA LEU A 46 4.77 2.36 23.39
C LEU A 46 5.36 3.33 22.38
N THR A 47 6.21 2.79 21.51
CA THR A 47 6.84 3.54 20.43
C THR A 47 6.41 2.98 19.09
N LYS A 48 6.11 3.86 18.14
CA LYS A 48 5.82 3.48 16.74
C LYS A 48 6.55 4.42 15.79
N LYS A 49 6.74 3.98 14.55
CA LYS A 49 7.20 4.87 13.47
C LYS A 49 6.15 5.95 13.23
N CYS A 50 6.59 7.18 13.01
CA CYS A 50 5.68 8.25 12.62
C CYS A 50 4.93 7.86 11.35
N LYS A 51 3.68 8.30 11.23
CA LYS A 51 2.99 8.29 9.95
C LYS A 51 3.78 9.23 9.03
N ARG A 52 4.60 8.69 8.12
CA ARG A 52 5.16 9.45 7.02
C ARG A 52 3.98 10.15 6.35
N SER A 53 3.95 11.48 6.33
CA SER A 53 3.03 12.22 5.50
C SER A 53 3.28 11.77 4.06
N ARG A 54 2.48 10.83 3.56
CA ARG A 54 2.52 10.38 2.15
C ARG A 54 2.13 11.51 1.18
N LYS A 55 1.92 12.73 1.68
CA LYS A 55 1.33 13.83 0.92
C LYS A 55 2.30 14.96 0.57
N ARG A 56 3.42 15.17 1.27
CA ARG A 56 4.26 16.36 1.02
C ARG A 56 5.59 16.10 0.31
N ASN A 57 6.22 14.93 0.47
CA ASN A 57 7.58 14.70 -0.06
C ASN A 57 7.75 13.45 -0.93
N SER A 58 6.67 12.75 -1.32
CA SER A 58 6.78 11.58 -2.20
C SER A 58 6.48 11.95 -3.65
N CYS A 59 7.44 11.71 -4.55
CA CYS A 59 7.26 11.85 -5.99
C CYS A 59 6.07 11.01 -6.47
N LYS A 60 5.01 11.66 -6.98
CA LYS A 60 3.85 10.99 -7.58
C LYS A 60 4.04 11.01 -9.08
N TYR A 61 3.96 9.84 -9.70
CA TYR A 61 4.08 9.69 -11.15
C TYR A 61 2.77 9.19 -11.76
N LYS A 62 2.48 9.63 -12.99
CA LYS A 62 1.48 9.05 -13.88
C LYS A 62 2.11 7.83 -14.54
N VAL A 63 1.39 6.71 -14.55
CA VAL A 63 1.86 5.46 -15.15
C VAL A 63 1.57 5.51 -16.64
N GLY A 64 2.59 5.36 -17.48
CA GLY A 64 2.44 5.16 -18.92
C GLY A 64 2.16 3.69 -19.28
N GLU A 65 2.03 3.44 -20.57
CA GLU A 65 1.68 2.12 -21.11
C GLU A 65 2.87 1.18 -21.14
N TRP A 66 2.60 -0.12 -21.04
CA TRP A 66 3.63 -1.12 -21.29
C TRP A 66 3.89 -1.23 -22.79
N GLY A 67 5.15 -1.16 -23.18
CA GLY A 67 5.58 -1.51 -24.52
C GLY A 67 5.41 -3.01 -24.82
N PRO A 68 5.71 -3.41 -26.07
CA PRO A 68 5.72 -4.82 -26.47
C PRO A 68 6.78 -5.62 -25.72
N CYS A 69 6.62 -6.94 -25.68
CA CYS A 69 7.66 -7.81 -25.13
C CYS A 69 8.84 -7.85 -26.11
N VAL A 70 10.00 -7.36 -25.69
CA VAL A 70 11.21 -7.39 -26.51
C VAL A 70 11.81 -8.80 -26.46
N PRO A 71 11.96 -9.51 -27.60
CA PRO A 71 12.41 -10.91 -27.60
C PRO A 71 13.80 -11.11 -26.99
N THR A 72 14.75 -10.22 -27.29
CA THR A 72 16.14 -10.33 -26.85
C THR A 72 16.31 -10.22 -25.34
N THR A 73 15.55 -9.34 -24.68
CA THR A 73 15.63 -9.15 -23.23
C THR A 73 14.53 -9.89 -22.47
N GLN A 74 13.58 -10.49 -23.20
CA GLN A 74 12.35 -11.10 -22.72
C GLN A 74 11.62 -10.19 -21.71
N SER A 75 11.55 -8.89 -22.02
CA SER A 75 11.04 -7.89 -21.10
C SER A 75 10.22 -6.80 -21.78
N ARG A 76 9.25 -6.26 -21.04
CA ARG A 76 8.48 -5.06 -21.39
C ARG A 76 8.98 -3.89 -20.55
N THR A 77 9.00 -2.71 -21.14
CA THR A 77 9.31 -1.45 -20.46
C THR A 77 8.08 -0.55 -20.43
N LYS A 78 8.02 0.36 -19.46
CA LYS A 78 7.10 1.48 -19.45
C LYS A 78 7.74 2.69 -18.82
N VAL A 79 7.29 3.86 -19.23
CA VAL A 79 7.73 5.13 -18.65
C VAL A 79 6.67 5.68 -17.70
N MET A 80 7.11 6.22 -16.58
CA MET A 80 6.29 6.93 -15.60
C MET A 80 6.70 8.40 -15.57
N THR A 81 5.75 9.31 -15.75
CA THR A 81 6.01 10.76 -15.83
C THR A 81 5.64 11.44 -14.52
N LEU A 82 6.49 12.33 -14.01
CA LEU A 82 6.28 13.02 -12.74
C LEU A 82 5.02 13.92 -12.83
N VAL A 83 4.10 13.74 -11.88
CA VAL A 83 2.89 14.58 -11.75
C VAL A 83 3.08 15.62 -10.65
N ARG A 84 3.69 15.24 -9.53
CA ARG A 84 4.04 16.17 -8.44
C ARG A 84 5.20 15.64 -7.61
N GLY A 85 6.02 16.55 -7.11
CA GLY A 85 7.17 16.25 -6.26
C GLY A 85 8.21 17.36 -6.35
N ASN A 86 9.25 17.27 -5.53
CA ASN A 86 10.38 18.19 -5.59
C ASN A 86 11.28 17.82 -6.78
N ALA A 87 11.50 18.73 -7.73
CA ALA A 87 12.28 18.47 -8.95
C ALA A 87 13.74 18.07 -8.70
N ILE A 88 14.34 18.52 -7.59
CA ILE A 88 15.71 18.16 -7.20
C ILE A 88 15.79 16.68 -6.77
N ARG A 89 14.74 16.17 -6.11
CA ARG A 89 14.70 14.78 -5.60
C ARG A 89 13.97 13.81 -6.51
N CYS A 90 13.12 14.31 -7.40
CA CYS A 90 12.24 13.52 -8.24
C CYS A 90 12.67 13.64 -9.70
N LYS A 91 13.14 12.53 -10.28
CA LYS A 91 13.41 12.46 -11.72
C LYS A 91 12.13 12.80 -12.51
N PRO A 92 12.20 13.55 -13.62
CA PRO A 92 11.04 13.91 -14.43
C PRO A 92 10.33 12.68 -15.01
N THR A 93 11.12 11.66 -15.39
CA THR A 93 10.63 10.37 -15.86
C THR A 93 11.32 9.23 -15.12
N LYS A 94 10.63 8.09 -15.04
CA LYS A 94 11.16 6.83 -14.52
C LYS A 94 10.78 5.70 -15.46
N GLU A 95 11.77 4.98 -15.96
CA GLU A 95 11.53 3.76 -16.70
C GLU A 95 11.43 2.56 -15.76
N ILE A 96 10.45 1.68 -16.01
CA ILE A 96 10.29 0.41 -15.32
C ILE A 96 10.36 -0.69 -16.35
N ARG A 97 11.23 -1.68 -16.11
CA ARG A 97 11.34 -2.90 -16.89
C ARG A 97 10.80 -4.10 -16.12
N ARG A 98 10.07 -4.98 -16.79
CA ARG A 98 9.62 -6.26 -16.22
C ARG A 98 9.72 -7.39 -17.24
N LYS A 99 10.16 -8.56 -16.77
CA LYS A 99 10.15 -9.80 -17.55
C LYS A 99 8.73 -10.18 -17.98
N CYS A 100 8.59 -10.68 -19.21
CA CYS A 100 7.33 -11.07 -19.83
C CYS A 100 6.74 -12.32 -19.17
N VAL A 101 7.60 -13.27 -18.82
CA VAL A 101 7.22 -14.49 -18.09
C VAL A 101 7.61 -14.40 -16.62
N ARG A 102 6.97 -15.24 -15.81
CA ARG A 102 7.40 -15.54 -14.44
C ARG A 102 8.58 -16.51 -14.44
N LEU A 103 9.13 -16.79 -13.26
CA LEU A 103 10.24 -17.74 -13.10
C LEU A 103 9.81 -19.18 -13.38
N ASP A 104 8.53 -19.50 -13.17
CA ASP A 104 7.91 -20.80 -13.43
C ASP A 104 7.53 -21.00 -14.92
N GLY A 105 7.94 -20.10 -15.81
CA GLY A 105 7.61 -20.14 -17.24
C GLY A 105 6.20 -19.65 -17.60
N THR A 106 5.32 -19.37 -16.63
CA THR A 106 3.96 -18.90 -16.91
C THR A 106 3.93 -17.44 -17.35
N ASP A 107 2.96 -17.10 -18.19
CA ASP A 107 2.74 -15.72 -18.62
C ASP A 107 2.40 -14.81 -17.44
N ARG A 108 3.08 -13.66 -17.39
CA ARG A 108 2.75 -12.61 -16.43
C ARG A 108 1.64 -11.74 -16.99
N CYS A 109 0.69 -11.36 -16.13
CA CYS A 109 -0.32 -10.39 -16.52
C CYS A 109 0.29 -9.00 -16.77
N PHE A 110 0.13 -8.48 -17.98
CA PHE A 110 0.36 -7.09 -18.32
C PHE A 110 -0.95 -6.43 -18.70
N PHE A 111 -1.12 -5.17 -18.30
CA PHE A 111 -2.38 -4.45 -18.47
C PHE A 111 -2.14 -3.07 -19.06
N GLY A 112 -3.05 -2.64 -19.92
CA GLY A 112 -3.11 -1.25 -20.42
C GLY A 112 -3.60 -0.27 -19.35
N GLN A 113 -3.89 0.96 -19.78
CA GLN A 113 -4.48 1.97 -18.91
C GLN A 113 -5.91 1.60 -18.52
N TRP A 114 -6.32 2.07 -17.34
CA TRP A 114 -7.72 2.01 -16.96
C TRP A 114 -8.51 3.00 -17.80
N LYS A 115 -9.60 2.52 -18.40
CA LYS A 115 -10.65 3.39 -18.90
C LYS A 115 -11.38 4.05 -17.72
N ASP A 116 -12.14 5.08 -18.03
CA ASP A 116 -13.01 5.73 -17.07
C ASP A 116 -14.09 4.78 -16.54
N TRP A 117 -14.71 5.18 -15.44
CA TRP A 117 -15.86 4.46 -14.93
C TRP A 117 -17.03 4.64 -15.89
N GLU A 118 -17.62 3.52 -16.27
CA GLU A 118 -18.86 3.49 -17.03
C GLU A 118 -20.02 4.01 -16.17
N GLY A 119 -21.15 4.25 -16.82
CA GLY A 119 -22.39 4.67 -16.16
C GLY A 119 -22.81 3.73 -15.03
N CYS A 120 -23.64 4.24 -14.12
CA CYS A 120 -24.22 3.43 -13.06
C CYS A 120 -25.29 2.50 -13.67
N LEU A 121 -25.05 1.19 -13.61
CA LEU A 121 -25.99 0.17 -14.06
C LEU A 121 -26.34 -0.73 -12.88
N ASN A 122 -27.62 -0.77 -12.51
CA ASN A 122 -28.13 -1.59 -11.40
C ASN A 122 -27.37 -1.35 -10.07
N GLY A 123 -27.09 -0.09 -9.73
CA GLY A 123 -26.35 0.27 -8.51
C GLY A 123 -24.85 -0.10 -8.54
N VAL A 124 -24.30 -0.44 -9.71
CA VAL A 124 -22.90 -0.78 -9.87
C VAL A 124 -22.29 -0.04 -11.05
N GLN A 125 -21.17 0.64 -10.81
CA GLN A 125 -20.29 1.12 -11.86
C GLN A 125 -19.19 0.11 -12.13
N LYS A 126 -18.87 -0.09 -13.41
CA LYS A 126 -17.77 -0.93 -13.86
C LYS A 126 -16.73 -0.09 -14.57
N LYS A 127 -15.50 -0.57 -14.56
CA LYS A 127 -14.46 -0.08 -15.46
C LYS A 127 -13.54 -1.19 -15.89
N HIS A 128 -12.99 -1.02 -17.07
CA HIS A 128 -12.17 -2.03 -17.74
C HIS A 128 -10.80 -1.47 -18.08
N ARG A 129 -9.85 -2.37 -18.32
CA ARG A 129 -8.57 -2.10 -18.96
C ARG A 129 -8.22 -3.26 -19.86
N GLU A 130 -7.39 -3.02 -20.85
CA GLU A 130 -6.89 -4.06 -21.73
C GLU A 130 -5.92 -5.01 -21.00
N VAL A 131 -5.95 -6.29 -21.37
CA VAL A 131 -4.94 -7.28 -20.99
C VAL A 131 -3.99 -7.45 -22.16
N LEU A 132 -2.76 -6.95 -22.00
CA LEU A 132 -1.73 -7.01 -23.03
C LEU A 132 -1.01 -8.37 -23.08
N GLN A 133 -1.09 -9.15 -21.99
CA GLN A 133 -0.53 -10.49 -21.88
C GLN A 133 -1.16 -11.25 -20.70
N GLY A 134 -1.32 -12.55 -20.86
CA GLY A 134 -1.81 -13.49 -19.86
C GLY A 134 -3.28 -13.88 -20.06
N GLY A 135 -3.67 -15.02 -19.48
CA GLY A 135 -4.97 -15.68 -19.74
C GLY A 135 -6.15 -15.15 -18.93
N GLN A 136 -7.16 -16.00 -18.73
CA GLN A 136 -8.44 -15.65 -18.10
C GLN A 136 -8.31 -15.06 -16.69
N GLU A 137 -7.32 -15.48 -15.91
CA GLU A 137 -7.08 -14.91 -14.58
C GLU A 137 -6.72 -13.41 -14.65
N CYS A 138 -5.98 -13.03 -15.69
CA CYS A 138 -5.65 -11.63 -15.95
C CYS A 138 -6.91 -10.85 -16.37
N GLN A 139 -7.79 -11.44 -17.19
CA GLN A 139 -9.06 -10.82 -17.60
C GLN A 139 -9.94 -10.47 -16.41
N LYS A 140 -10.08 -11.37 -15.43
CA LYS A 140 -10.82 -11.09 -14.19
C LYS A 140 -10.26 -9.87 -13.43
N ARG A 141 -8.94 -9.69 -13.43
CA ARG A 141 -8.23 -8.56 -12.80
C ARG A 141 -8.22 -7.29 -13.65
N ALA A 142 -8.71 -7.38 -14.88
CA ALA A 142 -8.83 -6.26 -15.82
C ALA A 142 -10.17 -5.53 -15.68
N VAL A 143 -11.06 -6.02 -14.81
CA VAL A 143 -12.34 -5.40 -14.49
C VAL A 143 -12.34 -4.94 -13.03
N ARG A 144 -12.92 -3.78 -12.76
CA ARG A 144 -13.22 -3.32 -11.40
C ARG A 144 -14.66 -2.86 -11.33
N THR A 145 -15.29 -3.14 -10.20
CA THR A 145 -16.64 -2.70 -9.88
C THR A 145 -16.64 -1.85 -8.61
N ARG A 146 -17.61 -0.95 -8.48
CA ARG A 146 -17.90 -0.22 -7.25
C ARG A 146 -19.39 0.07 -7.18
N GLY A 147 -19.92 0.21 -5.97
CA GLY A 147 -21.27 0.72 -5.77
C GLY A 147 -21.39 2.16 -6.26
N CYS A 148 -22.53 2.43 -6.87
CA CYS A 148 -23.14 3.72 -7.09
C CYS A 148 -24.58 3.61 -6.56
#